data_AF-A0A8S9MAS7-F1
#
_entry.id   AF-A0A8S9MAS7-F1
#
_cell.length_a   1.000
_cell.length_b   1.000
_cell.length_c   1.000
_cell.angle_alpha   90.00
_cell.angle_beta   90.00
_cell.angle_gamma   90.00
#
_symmetry.space_group_name_H-M   'P 1'
#
loop_
_entity.id
_entity.type
_entity.pdbx_description
1 polymer ?
#
loop_
_entity_poly.entity_id
_entity_poly.type
_entity_poly.pdbx_seq_one_letter_code
_entity_poly.pdbx_strand_id
1 'polypeptide(L)' 'IPSLPGDVTVDILARVPSSHYPTLSLVSKTFRKLIASPKLYKRRSQLGITQHRVDALL' A
#
# COMPACT_ATOMS: atom_id res chain seq x y z
N ILE A 1 -14.96 -12.14 7.47
CA ILE A 1 -14.18 -12.21 6.22
C ILE A 1 -12.96 -13.07 6.50
N PRO A 2 -12.77 -14.21 5.81
CA PRO A 2 -11.56 -15.01 5.98
C PRO A 2 -10.33 -14.14 5.68
N SER A 3 -9.30 -14.25 6.52
CA SER A 3 -8.06 -13.49 6.35
C SER A 3 -7.39 -13.89 5.04
N LEU A 4 -7.31 -12.96 4.08
CA LEU A 4 -6.49 -13.16 2.89
C LEU A 4 -5.04 -13.44 3.31
N PRO A 5 -4.30 -14.29 2.58
CA PRO A 5 -2.87 -14.45 2.82
C PRO A 5 -2.17 -13.09 2.77
N GLY A 6 -1.20 -12.90 3.67
CA GLY A 6 -0.47 -11.62 3.79
C GLY A 6 0.16 -11.20 2.46
N ASP A 7 0.72 -12.14 1.71
CA ASP A 7 1.33 -11.86 0.41
C ASP A 7 0.33 -11.39 -0.65
N VAL A 8 -0.88 -11.95 -0.68
CA VAL A 8 -1.94 -11.49 -1.60
C VAL A 8 -2.38 -10.08 -1.22
N THR A 9 -2.47 -9.80 0.08
CA THR A 9 -2.83 -8.48 0.59
C THR A 9 -1.81 -7.42 0.21
N VAL A 10 -0.50 -7.74 0.26
CA VAL A 10 0.56 -6.82 -0.17
C VAL A 10 0.52 -6.56 -1.67
N ASP A 11 0.17 -7.56 -2.50
CA ASP A 11 0.03 -7.34 -3.96
C ASP A 11 -1.13 -6.39 -4.27
N ILE A 12 -2.27 -6.59 -3.62
CA ILE A 12 -3.44 -5.71 -3.75
C ILE A 12 -3.08 -4.29 -3.31
N LEU A 13 -2.50 -4.14 -2.11
CA LEU A 13 -2.11 -2.82 -1.61
C LEU A 13 -1.06 -2.14 -2.51
N ALA A 14 -0.12 -2.89 -3.09
CA ALA A 14 0.90 -2.33 -3.96
C ALA A 14 0.29 -1.65 -5.20
N ARG A 15 -0.87 -2.12 -5.67
CA ARG A 15 -1.59 -1.55 -6.80
C ARG A 15 -2.45 -0.34 -6.45
N VAL A 16 -2.75 -0.13 -5.17
CA VAL A 16 -3.55 1.00 -4.70
C VAL A 16 -2.69 2.28 -4.68
N PRO A 17 -3.20 3.45 -5.13
CA PRO A 17 -2.48 4.71 -4.97
C PRO A 17 -2.24 5.05 -3.50
N SER A 18 -1.03 5.52 -3.15
CA SER A 18 -0.66 5.87 -1.75
C SER A 18 -1.61 6.87 -1.08
N SER A 19 -2.32 7.69 -1.85
CA SER A 19 -3.34 8.62 -1.33
C SER A 19 -4.45 7.93 -0.53
N HIS A 20 -4.71 6.64 -0.75
CA HIS A 20 -5.71 5.86 -0.02
C HIS A 20 -5.16 5.18 1.23
N TYR A 21 -3.84 5.16 1.43
CA TYR A 21 -3.20 4.48 2.56
C TYR A 21 -3.60 5.04 3.94
N PRO A 22 -3.81 6.36 4.12
CA PRO A 22 -4.31 6.89 5.39
C PRO A 22 -5.66 6.27 5.77
N THR A 23 -6.61 6.25 4.84
CA THR A 23 -7.94 5.65 5.06
C THR A 23 -7.85 4.15 5.32
N LEU A 24 -7.06 3.42 4.53
CA LEU A 24 -6.89 1.97 4.70
C LEU A 24 -6.20 1.60 6.02
N SER A 25 -5.33 2.47 6.55
CA SER A 25 -4.68 2.26 7.85
C SER A 25 -5.61 2.43 9.06
N LEU A 26 -6.76 3.09 8.86
CA LEU A 26 -7.78 3.28 9.90
C LEU A 26 -8.73 2.09 9.99
N VAL A 27 -9.05 1.45 8.87
CA VAL A 27 -10.03 0.35 8.83
C VAL A 27 -9.48 -0.99 9.34
N SER A 28 -8.14 -1.18 9.34
CA SER A 28 -7.53 -2.44 9.77
C SER A 28 -6.12 -2.27 10.34
N LYS A 29 -5.87 -2.89 11.50
CA LYS A 29 -4.53 -3.00 12.10
C LYS A 29 -3.55 -3.73 11.17
N THR A 30 -4.04 -4.69 10.38
CA THR A 30 -3.22 -5.44 9.41
C THR A 30 -2.78 -4.53 8.26
N PHE A 31 -3.70 -3.75 7.69
CA PHE A 31 -3.35 -2.80 6.63
C PHE A 31 -2.36 -1.75 7.14
N ARG A 32 -2.57 -1.21 8.35
CA ARG A 32 -1.62 -0.28 8.96
C ARG A 32 -0.20 -0.88 9.04
N LYS A 33 -0.07 -2.13 9.51
CA LYS A 33 1.24 -2.81 9.58
C LYS A 33 1.86 -3.04 8.21
N LEU A 34 1.06 -3.40 7.20
CA LEU A 34 1.55 -3.63 5.84
C LEU A 34 1.96 -2.33 5.14
N ILE A 35 1.20 -1.26 5.31
CA ILE A 35 1.49 0.08 4.77
C ILE A 35 2.77 0.66 5.37
N ALA A 36 2.99 0.44 6.67
CA ALA A 36 4.23 0.84 7.34
C ALA A 36 5.43 -0.07 6.99
N SER A 37 5.21 -1.21 6.32
CA SER A 37 6.27 -2.16 6.01
C SER A 37 7.01 -1.79 4.71
N PRO A 38 8.35 -1.88 4.68
CA PRO A 38 9.12 -1.69 3.45
C PRO A 38 8.79 -2.74 2.37
N LYS A 39 8.20 -3.88 2.74
CA LYS A 39 7.77 -4.93 1.82
C LYS A 39 6.82 -4.41 0.75
N LEU A 40 5.91 -3.50 1.14
CA LEU A 40 4.95 -2.90 0.23
C LEU A 40 5.64 -2.05 -0.84
N TYR A 41 6.53 -1.15 -0.42
CA TYR A 41 7.25 -0.26 -1.33
C TYR A 41 8.22 -1.01 -2.25
N LYS A 42 8.86 -2.07 -1.74
CA LYS A 42 9.66 -2.98 -2.58
C LYS A 42 8.80 -3.64 -3.65
N ARG A 43 7.60 -4.13 -3.31
CA ARG A 43 6.69 -4.72 -4.28
C ARG A 43 6.19 -3.70 -5.31
N ARG A 44 5.87 -2.48 -4.89
CA ARG A 44 5.52 -1.39 -5.82
C ARG A 44 6.62 -1.13 -6.83
N SER A 45 7.86 -1.07 -6.38
CA SER A 45 9.03 -0.91 -7.26
C SER A 45 9.17 -2.07 -8.25
N GLN A 46 9.00 -3.32 -7.79
CA GLN A 46 9.03 -4.52 -8.66
C GLN A 46 7.91 -4.50 -9.71
N LEU A 47 6.74 -3.97 -9.37
CA LEU A 47 5.61 -3.82 -10.29
C LEU A 47 5.72 -2.59 -11.22
N GLY A 48 6.79 -1.78 -11.09
CA GLY A 48 6.94 -0.54 -11.85
C GLY A 48 5.94 0.56 -11.45
N ILE A 49 5.30 0.43 -10.29
CA ILE A 49 4.31 1.40 -9.81
C ILE A 49 5.05 2.55 -9.12
N THR A 50 5.47 3.51 -9.93
CA THR A 50 5.91 4.80 -9.44
C THR A 50 4.68 5.62 -9.08
N GLN A 51 4.66 6.14 -7.85
CA GLN A 51 3.66 7.12 -7.48
C GLN A 51 3.93 8.36 -8.33
N HIS A 52 3.02 8.74 -9.22
CA HIS A 52 3.03 10.09 -9.77
C HIS A 52 2.64 11.02 -8.62
N ARG A 53 3.63 11.42 -7.83
CA ARG A 53 3.47 12.51 -6.88
C ARG A 53 3.28 13.74 -7.75
N VAL A 54 2.03 14.16 -7.90
CA VAL A 54 1.76 15.57 -8.16
C VAL A 54 2.13 16.29 -6.87
N ASP A 55 3.43 16.43 -6.63
CA ASP A 55 3.91 17.43 -5.70
C ASP A 55 3.51 18.74 -6.35
N ALA A 56 2.33 19.25 -6.00
CA ALA A 56 1.98 20.63 -6.25
C ALA A 56 3.10 21.43 -5.60
N LEU A 57 3.97 22.00 -6.44
CA LEU A 57 4.92 23.03 -6.07
C LEU A 57 4.18 24.04 -5.19
N LEU A 58 4.52 24.04 -3.91
CA LEU A 58 4.27 25.12 -2.98
C LEU A 58 5.59 25.45 -2.30
#